data_AF-W1UPQ6-F1
#
_entry.id   AF-W1UPQ6-F1
#
_cell.length_a   1.000
_cell.length_b   1.000
_cell.length_c   1.000
_cell.angle_alpha   90.00
_cell.angle_beta   90.00
_cell.angle_gamma   90.00
#
_symmetry.space_group_name_H-M   'P 1'
#
loop_
_entity.id
_entity.type
_entity.pdbx_description
1 polymer ?
#
loop_
_entity_poly.entity_id
_entity_poly.type
_entity_poly.pdbx_seq_one_letter_code
_entity_poly.pdbx_strand_id
1 'polypeptide(L)'
;AAKADAQARATAAKNNIDTATTNSTVDNAKTTGVADVESVNPQASQKKTDAKNAVDEALKAKEAEIDANNDLAAEEKSKAKEDAKSKADVAKQAIDNATTNDAVTQAKNAGATSVDSVTPTPVAKPAAKQAIDDALKAKNDAIDANNDLTDEEKAKAKEDAKAKADAAKQAIDNATTN
;
A
#
# COMPACT_ATOMS: atom_id res chain seq x y z
N ALA A 1 -21.97 -6.02 -14.04
CA ALA A 1 -22.46 -4.64 -14.26
C ALA A 1 -22.95 -4.44 -15.70
N ALA A 2 -22.09 -4.50 -16.72
CA ALA A 2 -22.49 -4.25 -18.12
C ALA A 2 -23.58 -5.21 -18.66
N LYS A 3 -23.54 -6.50 -18.31
CA LYS A 3 -24.58 -7.47 -18.71
C LYS A 3 -25.96 -7.13 -18.13
N ALA A 4 -26.01 -6.72 -16.87
CA ALA A 4 -27.26 -6.35 -16.19
C ALA A 4 -27.80 -5.02 -16.73
N ASP A 5 -26.93 -4.04 -17.01
CA ASP A 5 -27.31 -2.78 -17.66
C ASP A 5 -27.85 -3.01 -19.07
N ALA A 6 -27.16 -3.83 -19.89
CA ALA A 6 -27.66 -4.24 -21.20
C ALA A 6 -29.03 -4.94 -21.11
N GLN A 7 -29.24 -5.81 -20.12
CA GLN A 7 -30.53 -6.46 -19.90
C GLN A 7 -31.63 -5.48 -19.48
N ALA A 8 -31.33 -4.55 -18.58
CA ALA A 8 -32.27 -3.52 -18.15
C ALA A 8 -32.69 -2.62 -19.32
N ARG A 9 -31.72 -2.15 -20.12
CA ARG A 9 -32.00 -1.33 -21.32
C ARG A 9 -32.76 -2.09 -22.39
N ALA A 10 -32.41 -3.35 -22.64
CA ALA A 10 -33.17 -4.22 -23.53
C ALA A 10 -34.62 -4.41 -23.05
N THR A 11 -34.84 -4.52 -21.73
CA THR A 11 -36.17 -4.65 -21.12
C THR A 11 -36.97 -3.36 -21.28
N ALA A 12 -36.36 -2.20 -20.97
CA ALA A 12 -36.99 -0.89 -21.14
C ALA A 12 -37.36 -0.61 -22.60
N ALA A 13 -36.46 -0.94 -23.54
CA ALA A 13 -36.74 -0.84 -24.98
C ALA A 13 -37.94 -1.69 -25.39
N LYS A 14 -38.06 -2.90 -24.85
CA LYS A 14 -39.18 -3.80 -25.14
C LYS A 14 -40.50 -3.26 -24.61
N ASN A 15 -40.52 -2.75 -23.38
CA ASN A 15 -41.71 -2.12 -22.79
C ASN A 15 -42.17 -0.87 -23.59
N ASN A 16 -41.23 -0.06 -24.09
CA ASN A 16 -41.54 1.10 -24.91
C ASN A 16 -42.16 0.71 -26.27
N ILE A 17 -41.73 -0.42 -26.84
CA ILE A 17 -42.33 -0.98 -28.06
C ILE A 17 -43.75 -1.50 -27.77
N ASP A 18 -43.94 -2.24 -26.66
CA ASP A 18 -45.22 -2.84 -26.31
C ASP A 18 -46.32 -1.80 -26.01
N THR A 19 -45.93 -0.60 -25.58
CA THR A 19 -46.85 0.52 -25.27
C THR A 19 -47.10 1.45 -26.46
N ALA A 20 -46.37 1.30 -27.57
CA ALA A 20 -46.50 2.14 -28.75
C ALA A 20 -47.80 1.84 -29.52
N THR A 21 -48.57 2.87 -29.86
CA THR A 21 -49.89 2.73 -30.52
C THR A 21 -49.87 3.01 -32.03
N THR A 22 -48.73 3.46 -32.57
CA THR A 22 -48.54 3.74 -34.00
C THR A 22 -47.24 3.16 -34.52
N ASN A 23 -47.18 2.93 -35.84
CA ASN A 23 -45.96 2.44 -36.49
C ASN A 23 -44.76 3.38 -36.27
N SER A 24 -44.97 4.71 -36.37
CA SER A 24 -43.90 5.68 -36.16
C SER A 24 -43.32 5.64 -34.74
N THR A 25 -44.18 5.44 -33.73
CA THR A 25 -43.73 5.31 -32.33
C THR A 25 -42.97 4.00 -32.08
N VAL A 26 -43.34 2.91 -32.77
CA VAL A 26 -42.60 1.63 -32.71
C VAL A 26 -41.20 1.81 -33.30
N ASP A 27 -41.07 2.47 -34.46
CA ASP A 27 -39.78 2.68 -35.13
C ASP A 27 -38.83 3.55 -34.31
N ASN A 28 -39.35 4.59 -33.65
CA ASN A 28 -38.56 5.43 -32.73
C ASN A 28 -38.12 4.66 -31.49
N ALA A 29 -39.00 3.87 -30.87
CA ALA A 29 -38.67 3.07 -29.69
C ALA A 29 -37.61 2.00 -30.02
N LYS A 30 -37.71 1.37 -31.20
CA LYS A 30 -36.70 0.43 -31.71
C LYS A 30 -35.35 1.11 -31.90
N THR A 31 -35.31 2.24 -32.62
CA THR A 31 -34.06 2.97 -32.91
C THR A 31 -33.36 3.40 -31.62
N THR A 32 -34.11 3.99 -30.69
CA THR A 32 -33.59 4.42 -29.37
C THR A 32 -33.11 3.22 -28.56
N GLY A 33 -33.91 2.16 -28.48
CA GLY A 33 -33.56 0.97 -27.72
C GLY A 33 -32.32 0.23 -28.23
N VAL A 34 -32.14 0.16 -29.55
CA VAL A 34 -30.91 -0.40 -30.16
C VAL A 34 -29.71 0.46 -29.81
N ALA A 35 -29.79 1.78 -29.99
CA ALA A 35 -28.70 2.68 -29.64
C ALA A 35 -28.35 2.62 -28.14
N ASP A 36 -29.36 2.54 -27.26
CA ASP A 36 -29.18 2.43 -25.82
C ASP A 36 -28.48 1.13 -25.41
N VAL A 37 -28.81 0.00 -26.04
CA VAL A 37 -28.15 -1.29 -25.80
C VAL A 37 -26.74 -1.33 -26.40
N GLU A 38 -26.55 -0.83 -27.62
CA GLU A 38 -25.24 -0.76 -28.28
C GLU A 38 -24.28 0.19 -27.57
N SER A 39 -24.80 1.22 -26.90
CA SER A 39 -23.99 2.12 -26.06
C SER A 39 -23.46 1.45 -24.79
N VAL A 40 -23.97 0.26 -24.41
CA VAL A 40 -23.46 -0.47 -23.26
C VAL A 40 -22.05 -0.97 -23.56
N ASN A 41 -21.08 -0.48 -22.79
CA ASN A 41 -19.68 -0.79 -23.00
C ASN A 41 -19.22 -1.99 -22.12
N PRO A 42 -19.03 -3.19 -22.69
CA PRO A 42 -18.55 -4.35 -21.94
C PRO A 42 -17.10 -4.20 -21.42
N GLN A 43 -16.29 -3.30 -22.00
CA GLN A 43 -14.91 -3.06 -21.57
C GLN A 43 -14.82 -2.44 -20.16
N ALA A 44 -15.86 -1.76 -19.69
CA ALA A 44 -15.85 -1.11 -18.38
C ALA A 44 -15.66 -2.12 -17.23
N SER A 45 -16.18 -3.35 -17.36
CA SER A 45 -16.00 -4.38 -16.32
C SER A 45 -14.57 -4.94 -16.31
N GLN A 46 -13.99 -5.20 -17.49
CA GLN A 46 -12.59 -5.64 -17.59
C GLN A 46 -11.63 -4.56 -17.11
N LYS A 47 -11.83 -3.30 -17.52
CA LYS A 47 -10.96 -2.18 -17.14
C LYS A 47 -10.96 -1.94 -15.63
N LYS A 48 -12.10 -2.14 -14.95
CA LYS A 48 -12.17 -2.11 -13.48
C LYS A 48 -11.37 -3.24 -12.84
N THR A 49 -11.47 -4.45 -13.37
CA THR A 49 -10.67 -5.60 -12.89
C THR A 49 -9.17 -5.31 -13.05
N ASP A 50 -8.74 -4.88 -14.23
CA ASP A 50 -7.33 -4.56 -14.50
C ASP A 50 -6.83 -3.43 -13.60
N ALA A 51 -7.67 -2.41 -13.35
CA ALA A 51 -7.35 -1.32 -12.44
C ALA A 51 -7.18 -1.79 -10.99
N LYS A 52 -8.05 -2.68 -10.50
CA LYS A 52 -7.91 -3.24 -9.15
C LYS A 52 -6.66 -4.09 -9.02
N ASN A 53 -6.38 -4.93 -10.01
CA ASN A 53 -5.15 -5.74 -10.04
C ASN A 53 -3.91 -4.85 -10.01
N ALA A 54 -3.90 -3.73 -10.74
CA ALA A 54 -2.79 -2.78 -10.70
C ALA A 54 -2.61 -2.13 -9.32
N VAL A 55 -3.69 -1.86 -8.59
CA VAL A 55 -3.63 -1.37 -7.19
C VAL A 55 -3.10 -2.47 -6.26
N ASP A 56 -3.49 -3.72 -6.47
CA ASP A 56 -2.99 -4.87 -5.69
C ASP A 56 -1.49 -5.10 -5.91
N GLU A 57 -0.99 -4.99 -7.14
CA GLU A 57 0.44 -5.09 -7.41
C GLU A 57 1.21 -3.91 -6.79
N ALA A 58 0.66 -2.69 -6.81
CA ALA A 58 1.26 -1.55 -6.12
C ALA A 58 1.31 -1.75 -4.60
N LEU A 59 0.24 -2.29 -4.00
CA LEU A 59 0.21 -2.65 -2.58
C LEU A 59 1.27 -3.69 -2.24
N LYS A 60 1.34 -4.78 -3.00
CA LYS A 60 2.32 -5.85 -2.80
C LYS A 60 3.75 -5.34 -2.92
N ALA A 61 4.04 -4.49 -3.90
CA ALA A 61 5.34 -3.86 -4.04
C ALA A 61 5.68 -3.00 -2.81
N LYS A 62 4.69 -2.25 -2.30
CA LYS A 62 4.88 -1.40 -1.13
C LYS A 62 5.08 -2.19 0.16
N GLU A 63 4.32 -3.26 0.36
CA GLU A 63 4.50 -4.18 1.49
C GLU A 63 5.89 -4.82 1.47
N ALA A 64 6.38 -5.21 0.28
CA ALA A 64 7.72 -5.75 0.13
C ALA A 64 8.82 -4.73 0.45
N GLU A 65 8.66 -3.46 0.05
CA GLU A 65 9.57 -2.36 0.44
C GLU A 65 9.60 -2.16 1.96
N ILE A 66 8.44 -2.15 2.61
CA ILE A 66 8.30 -2.04 4.06
C ILE A 66 8.97 -3.23 4.76
N ASP A 67 8.74 -4.44 4.26
CA ASP A 67 9.32 -5.66 4.83
C ASP A 67 10.85 -5.71 4.66
N ALA A 68 11.38 -5.18 3.56
CA ALA A 68 12.82 -5.08 3.31
C ALA A 68 13.53 -4.02 4.17
N ASN A 69 12.79 -3.06 4.75
CA ASN A 69 13.38 -2.05 5.62
C ASN A 69 13.74 -2.67 7.00
N ASN A 70 15.02 -2.95 7.21
CA ASN A 70 15.53 -3.61 8.42
C ASN A 70 15.61 -2.70 9.64
N ASP A 71 15.54 -1.39 9.46
CA ASP A 71 15.54 -0.43 10.57
C ASP A 71 14.17 -0.35 11.25
N LEU A 72 13.09 -0.70 10.54
CA LEU A 72 11.76 -0.80 11.14
C LEU A 72 11.64 -2.01 12.07
N ALA A 73 11.03 -1.78 13.22
CA ALA A 73 10.52 -2.85 14.08
C ALA A 73 9.24 -3.47 13.52
N ALA A 74 8.86 -4.65 14.05
CA ALA A 74 7.73 -5.42 13.52
C ALA A 74 6.39 -4.66 13.57
N GLU A 75 6.16 -3.87 14.62
CA GLU A 75 4.95 -3.08 14.84
C GLU A 75 4.90 -1.88 13.89
N GLU A 76 6.05 -1.25 13.65
CA GLU A 76 6.17 -0.15 12.69
C GLU A 76 5.87 -0.65 11.26
N LYS A 77 6.40 -1.83 10.90
CA LYS A 77 6.06 -2.52 9.65
C LYS A 77 4.58 -2.84 9.57
N SER A 78 4.01 -3.43 10.61
CA SER A 78 2.60 -3.84 10.64
C SER A 78 1.66 -2.64 10.44
N LYS A 79 1.92 -1.55 11.17
CA LYS A 79 1.16 -0.30 11.04
C LYS A 79 1.27 0.32 9.65
N ALA A 80 2.46 0.29 9.05
CA ALA A 80 2.67 0.81 7.70
C ALA A 80 1.94 -0.02 6.64
N LYS A 81 1.97 -1.35 6.76
CA LYS A 81 1.24 -2.26 5.84
C LYS A 81 -0.28 -2.09 5.97
N GLU A 82 -0.78 -1.91 7.19
CA GLU A 82 -2.20 -1.62 7.42
C GLU A 82 -2.63 -0.30 6.75
N ASP A 83 -1.80 0.76 6.87
CA ASP A 83 -2.05 2.04 6.20
C ASP A 83 -2.04 1.92 4.67
N ALA A 84 -1.05 1.20 4.11
CA ALA A 84 -0.99 0.92 2.67
C ALA A 84 -2.22 0.15 2.18
N LYS A 85 -2.64 -0.88 2.93
CA LYS A 85 -3.84 -1.67 2.61
C LYS A 85 -5.11 -0.82 2.66
N SER A 86 -5.26 0.02 3.69
CA SER A 86 -6.41 0.93 3.79
C SER A 86 -6.52 1.86 2.57
N LYS A 87 -5.40 2.42 2.13
CA LYS A 87 -5.33 3.25 0.91
C LYS A 87 -5.68 2.48 -0.35
N ALA A 88 -5.21 1.24 -0.48
CA ALA A 88 -5.57 0.36 -1.60
C ALA A 88 -7.07 0.05 -1.62
N ASP A 89 -7.69 -0.20 -0.46
CA ASP A 89 -9.12 -0.48 -0.34
C ASP A 89 -9.98 0.75 -0.72
N VAL A 90 -9.56 1.95 -0.33
CA VAL A 90 -10.19 3.21 -0.77
C VAL A 90 -10.12 3.36 -2.30
N ALA A 91 -8.97 3.06 -2.89
CA ALA A 91 -8.80 3.11 -4.35
C ALA A 91 -9.71 2.11 -5.08
N LYS A 92 -9.83 0.88 -4.57
CA LYS A 92 -10.72 -0.14 -5.14
C LYS A 92 -12.19 0.29 -5.08
N GLN A 93 -12.62 0.89 -3.98
CA GLN A 93 -13.97 1.46 -3.87
C GLN A 93 -14.21 2.59 -4.89
N ALA A 94 -13.23 3.47 -5.09
CA ALA A 94 -13.32 4.51 -6.13
C ALA A 94 -13.41 3.92 -7.55
N ILE A 95 -12.65 2.86 -7.84
CA ILE A 95 -12.74 2.11 -9.11
C ILE A 95 -14.12 1.46 -9.28
N ASP A 96 -14.69 0.90 -8.21
CA ASP A 96 -16.04 0.32 -8.25
C ASP A 96 -17.11 1.37 -8.53
N ASN A 97 -16.99 2.55 -7.92
CA ASN A 97 -17.92 3.66 -8.10
C ASN A 97 -17.76 4.42 -9.43
N ALA A 98 -16.62 4.27 -10.12
CA ALA A 98 -16.37 4.94 -11.39
C ALA A 98 -17.38 4.52 -12.47
N THR A 99 -18.01 5.49 -13.13
CA THR A 99 -19.02 5.25 -14.19
C THR A 99 -18.43 5.32 -15.61
N THR A 100 -17.22 5.85 -15.77
CA THR A 100 -16.53 5.98 -17.06
C THR A 100 -15.14 5.34 -17.03
N ASN A 101 -14.62 4.98 -18.20
CA ASN A 101 -13.27 4.44 -18.36
C ASN A 101 -12.17 5.41 -17.92
N ASP A 102 -12.40 6.71 -18.06
CA ASP A 102 -11.47 7.75 -17.64
C ASP A 102 -11.47 7.89 -16.11
N ALA A 103 -12.66 7.83 -15.49
CA ALA A 103 -12.77 7.81 -14.03
C ALA A 103 -12.09 6.57 -13.42
N VAL A 104 -12.21 5.39 -14.05
CA VAL A 104 -11.46 4.18 -13.65
C VAL A 104 -9.95 4.41 -13.71
N THR A 105 -9.46 5.07 -14.77
CA THR A 105 -8.03 5.33 -14.97
C THR A 105 -7.50 6.32 -13.92
N GLN A 106 -8.26 7.37 -13.64
CA GLN A 106 -7.93 8.37 -12.62
C GLN A 106 -7.91 7.73 -11.22
N ALA A 107 -8.94 6.95 -10.86
CA ALA A 107 -9.01 6.26 -9.58
C ALA A 107 -7.86 5.26 -9.39
N LYS A 108 -7.49 4.51 -10.44
CA LYS A 108 -6.31 3.63 -10.44
C LYS A 108 -5.03 4.40 -10.15
N ASN A 109 -4.78 5.48 -10.90
CA ASN A 109 -3.54 6.26 -10.76
C ASN A 109 -3.45 6.92 -9.38
N ALA A 110 -4.53 7.58 -8.93
CA ALA A 110 -4.60 8.19 -7.61
C ALA A 110 -4.40 7.14 -6.49
N GLY A 111 -5.01 5.97 -6.63
CA GLY A 111 -4.84 4.85 -5.72
C GLY A 111 -3.40 4.37 -5.61
N ALA A 112 -2.74 4.14 -6.75
CA ALA A 112 -1.34 3.72 -6.80
C ALA A 112 -0.42 4.77 -6.15
N THR A 113 -0.59 6.06 -6.46
CA THR A 113 0.16 7.15 -5.82
C THR A 113 -0.08 7.22 -4.31
N SER A 114 -1.33 7.03 -3.87
CA SER A 114 -1.66 7.02 -2.45
C SER A 114 -0.96 5.88 -1.72
N VAL A 115 -1.03 4.66 -2.25
CA VAL A 115 -0.32 3.49 -1.68
C VAL A 115 1.20 3.74 -1.63
N ASP A 116 1.78 4.26 -2.72
CA ASP A 116 3.22 4.54 -2.81
C ASP A 116 3.70 5.57 -1.78
N SER A 117 2.83 6.53 -1.42
CA SER A 117 3.13 7.59 -0.44
C SER A 117 3.33 7.12 1.01
N VAL A 118 3.10 5.83 1.31
CA VAL A 118 3.29 5.30 2.66
C VAL A 118 4.77 5.22 3.00
N THR A 119 5.25 6.14 3.84
CA THR A 119 6.67 6.20 4.24
C THR A 119 6.80 6.05 5.76
N PRO A 120 6.96 4.82 6.29
CA PRO A 120 7.17 4.63 7.71
C PRO A 120 8.52 5.16 8.17
N THR A 121 8.55 5.72 9.39
CA THR A 121 9.78 6.22 10.02
C THR A 121 10.23 5.22 11.09
N PRO A 122 11.47 4.69 11.00
CA PRO A 122 12.04 3.86 12.05
C PRO A 122 12.28 4.65 13.34
N VAL A 123 11.84 4.12 14.47
CA VAL A 123 12.04 4.73 15.80
C VAL A 123 12.68 3.74 16.76
N ALA A 124 12.15 2.52 16.86
CA ALA A 124 12.53 1.58 17.90
C ALA A 124 13.99 1.09 17.80
N LYS A 125 14.41 0.54 16.65
CA LYS A 125 15.78 0.05 16.48
C LYS A 125 16.84 1.17 16.49
N PRO A 126 16.63 2.33 15.83
CA PRO A 126 17.56 3.45 15.94
C PRO A 126 17.74 3.93 17.38
N ALA A 127 16.66 4.07 18.15
CA ALA A 127 16.74 4.48 19.56
C ALA A 127 17.53 3.47 20.41
N ALA A 128 17.32 2.16 20.20
CA ALA A 128 18.06 1.12 20.90
C ALA A 128 19.56 1.14 20.56
N LYS A 129 19.92 1.33 19.29
CA LYS A 129 21.32 1.48 18.85
C LYS A 129 21.98 2.70 19.47
N GLN A 130 21.27 3.83 19.53
CA GLN A 130 21.76 5.06 20.17
C GLN A 130 22.04 4.84 21.67
N ALA A 131 21.14 4.16 22.39
CA ALA A 131 21.35 3.86 23.80
C ALA A 131 22.61 2.99 24.06
N ILE A 132 22.93 2.07 23.13
CA ILE A 132 24.17 1.28 23.19
C ILE A 132 25.39 2.16 22.96
N ASP A 133 25.34 3.09 22.01
CA ASP A 133 26.42 4.04 21.74
C ASP A 133 26.71 4.94 22.94
N ASP A 134 25.65 5.46 23.58
CA ASP A 134 25.77 6.29 24.77
C ASP A 134 26.37 5.50 25.94
N ALA A 135 25.94 4.26 26.13
CA ALA A 135 26.48 3.37 27.17
C ALA A 135 27.95 2.99 26.90
N LEU A 136 28.32 2.71 25.65
CA LEU A 136 29.71 2.43 25.26
C LEU A 136 30.59 3.65 25.51
N LYS A 137 30.13 4.85 25.12
CA LYS A 137 30.84 6.10 25.39
C LYS A 137 31.08 6.30 26.89
N ALA A 138 30.03 6.17 27.71
CA ALA A 138 30.14 6.29 29.16
C ALA A 138 31.12 5.26 29.76
N LYS A 139 31.13 4.03 29.23
CA LYS A 139 32.06 2.99 29.69
C LYS A 139 33.51 3.31 29.32
N ASN A 140 33.76 3.81 28.11
CA ASN A 140 35.09 4.24 27.68
C ASN A 140 35.60 5.41 28.51
N ASP A 141 34.75 6.42 28.77
CA ASP A 141 35.08 7.57 29.63
C ASP A 141 35.48 7.10 31.04
N ALA A 142 34.78 6.11 31.60
CA ALA A 142 35.11 5.51 32.90
C ALA A 142 36.40 4.68 32.89
N ILE A 143 36.71 3.97 31.80
CA ILE A 143 37.97 3.23 31.64
C ILE A 143 39.15 4.21 31.56
N ASP A 144 38.99 5.31 30.83
CA ASP A 144 40.03 6.33 30.69
C ASP A 144 40.37 7.00 32.02
N ALA A 145 39.35 7.31 32.81
CA ALA A 145 39.50 7.92 34.14
C ALA A 145 40.08 6.97 35.20
N ASN A 146 40.20 5.66 34.92
CA ASN A 146 40.72 4.70 35.89
C ASN A 146 42.26 4.73 35.92
N ASN A 147 42.83 5.28 36.99
CA ASN A 147 44.29 5.39 37.17
C ASN A 147 44.96 4.09 37.64
N ASP A 148 44.19 3.06 37.99
CA ASP A 148 44.72 1.76 38.42
C ASP A 148 45.04 0.85 37.22
N LEU A 149 44.67 1.25 36.00
CA LEU A 149 44.91 0.50 34.78
C LEU A 149 46.07 1.10 33.98
N THR A 150 46.89 0.20 33.42
CA THR A 150 47.87 0.54 32.38
C THR A 150 47.18 0.90 31.06
N ASP A 151 47.92 1.54 30.15
CA ASP A 151 47.41 1.89 28.82
C ASP A 151 47.01 0.64 28.02
N GLU A 152 47.79 -0.45 28.12
CA GLU A 152 47.46 -1.74 27.50
C GLU A 152 46.15 -2.33 28.05
N GLU A 153 45.95 -2.29 29.37
CA GLU A 153 44.72 -2.79 29.99
C GLU A 153 43.50 -1.94 29.61
N LYS A 154 43.65 -0.61 29.55
CA LYS A 154 42.60 0.30 29.06
C LYS A 154 42.24 -0.01 27.62
N ALA A 155 43.25 -0.16 26.75
CA ALA A 155 43.04 -0.49 25.35
C ALA A 155 42.26 -1.81 25.20
N LYS A 156 42.66 -2.85 25.94
CA LYS A 156 41.97 -4.15 25.91
C LYS A 156 40.54 -4.05 26.42
N ALA A 157 40.31 -3.33 27.52
CA ALA A 157 38.97 -3.15 28.07
C ALA A 157 38.03 -2.40 27.11
N LYS A 158 38.52 -1.38 26.38
CA LYS A 158 37.74 -0.66 25.37
C LYS A 158 37.43 -1.52 24.15
N GLU A 159 38.39 -2.32 23.69
CA GLU A 159 38.17 -3.28 22.61
C GLU A 159 37.05 -4.27 22.99
N ASP A 160 37.13 -4.85 24.19
CA ASP A 160 36.14 -5.79 24.70
C ASP A 160 34.76 -5.16 24.91
N ALA A 161 34.70 -3.88 25.29
CA ALA A 161 33.45 -3.11 25.40
C ALA A 161 32.85 -2.83 24.02
N LYS A 162 33.67 -2.42 23.06
CA LYS A 162 33.25 -2.22 21.66
C LYS A 162 32.72 -3.50 21.04
N ALA A 163 33.41 -4.63 21.22
CA ALA A 163 32.96 -5.92 20.69
C ALA A 163 31.57 -6.31 21.22
N LYS A 164 31.29 -6.06 22.50
CA LYS A 164 29.95 -6.31 23.10
C LYS A 164 28.89 -5.37 22.55
N ALA A 165 29.22 -4.07 22.37
CA ALA A 165 28.31 -3.10 21.79
C ALA A 165 27.96 -3.47 20.32
N ASP A 166 28.96 -3.84 19.52
CA ASP A 166 28.77 -4.25 18.13
C ASP A 166 27.91 -5.53 18.05
N ALA A 167 28.14 -6.51 18.93
CA ALA A 167 27.32 -7.73 19.01
C ALA A 167 25.86 -7.42 19.40
N ALA A 168 25.63 -6.50 20.33
CA ALA A 168 24.29 -6.09 20.73
C ALA A 168 23.56 -5.36 19.58
N LYS A 169 24.25 -4.51 18.80
CA LYS A 169 23.66 -3.86 17.63
C LYS A 169 23.29 -4.86 16.53
N GLN A 170 24.14 -5.86 16.27
CA GLN A 170 23.82 -6.94 15.33
C GLN A 170 22.60 -7.75 15.78
N ALA A 171 22.45 -7.99 17.08
CA ALA A 171 21.25 -8.64 17.61
C ALA A 171 19.99 -7.79 17.37
N ILE A 172 20.07 -6.47 17.50
CA ILE A 172 18.96 -5.55 17.18
C ILE A 172 18.61 -5.58 15.70
N ASP A 173 19.60 -5.61 14.81
CA ASP A 173 19.37 -5.70 13.36
C ASP A 173 18.60 -6.99 13.01
N ASN A 174 19.02 -8.11 13.59
CA ASN A 174 18.42 -9.43 13.37
C ASN A 174 17.10 -9.65 14.13
N ALA A 175 16.69 -8.74 15.02
CA ALA A 175 15.43 -8.87 15.73
C ALA A 175 14.24 -8.77 14.75
N THR A 176 13.44 -9.83 14.70
CA THR A 176 12.26 -9.97 13.85
C THR A 176 10.94 -9.86 14.63
N THR A 177 11.01 -9.86 15.96
CA THR A 177 9.87 -9.74 16.88
C THR A 177 10.23 -8.74 17.97
N ASN A 178 9.26 -7.92 18.37
CA ASN A 178 9.36 -7.07 19.56
C ASN A 178 8.92 -7.83 20.82
#